data_AF-A0A4P6L644-F1
#
_entry.id   AF-A0A4P6L644-F1
#
_cell.length_a   1.000
_cell.length_b   1.000
_cell.length_c   1.000
_cell.angle_alpha   90.00
_cell.angle_beta   90.00
_cell.angle_gamma   90.00
#
_symmetry.space_group_name_H-M   'P 1'
#
loop_
_entity.id
_entity.type
_entity.pdbx_description
1 polymer ?
#
loop_
_entity_poly.entity_id
_entity_poly.type
_entity_poly.pdbx_seq_one_letter_code
_entity_poly.pdbx_strand_id
1 'polypeptide(L)' 'MKVAKERKDKLTSQRVEVGLVFHEMLGEQEAKEYMLKVGVPTTVVNRVLGSRSVRRESPIDEMEKL' A
#
# COMPACT_ATOMS: atom_id res chain seq x y z
N MET A 1 -21.72 -0.61 23.68
CA MET A 1 -21.48 -1.36 22.43
C MET A 1 -20.30 -0.69 21.71
N LYS A 2 -19.08 -1.25 21.79
CA LYS A 2 -17.89 -0.68 21.12
C LYS A 2 -18.02 -0.95 19.62
N VAL A 3 -18.24 0.10 18.83
CA VAL A 3 -18.41 0.02 17.38
C VAL A 3 -17.08 -0.43 16.75
N ALA A 4 -17.16 -1.42 15.86
CA ALA A 4 -16.06 -2.15 15.22
C ALA A 4 -15.13 -1.30 14.31
N LYS A 5 -14.44 -0.31 14.89
CA LYS A 5 -13.47 0.53 14.18
C LYS A 5 -12.24 -0.27 13.73
N GLU A 6 -11.74 -1.15 14.58
CA GLU A 6 -10.54 -1.98 14.34
C GLU A 6 -10.67 -2.92 13.13
N ARG A 7 -11.87 -3.45 12.85
CA ARG A 7 -12.08 -4.39 11.72
C ARG A 7 -11.94 -3.69 10.36
N LYS A 8 -12.40 -2.44 10.26
CA LYS A 8 -12.26 -1.63 9.05
C LYS A 8 -10.80 -1.27 8.79
N ASP A 9 -10.04 -1.03 9.85
CA ASP A 9 -8.61 -0.73 9.74
C ASP A 9 -7.82 -1.95 9.24
N LYS A 10 -8.11 -3.16 9.77
CA LYS A 10 -7.45 -4.41 9.31
C LYS A 10 -7.76 -4.75 7.85
N LEU A 11 -9.03 -4.65 7.44
CA LEU A 11 -9.41 -4.91 6.04
C LEU A 11 -8.79 -3.88 5.08
N THR A 12 -8.74 -2.62 5.49
CA THR A 12 -8.08 -1.57 4.70
C THR A 12 -6.58 -1.84 4.59
N SER A 13 -5.93 -2.28 5.67
CA SER A 13 -4.51 -2.68 5.66
C SER A 13 -4.23 -3.80 4.65
N GLN A 14 -5.05 -4.85 4.63
CA GLN A 14 -4.90 -5.95 3.66
C GLN A 14 -5.08 -5.48 2.21
N ARG A 15 -6.08 -4.64 1.94
CA ARG A 15 -6.28 -4.06 0.60
C ARG A 15 -5.11 -3.18 0.19
N VAL A 16 -4.50 -2.48 1.13
CA VAL A 16 -3.30 -1.69 0.88
C VAL A 16 -2.12 -2.57 0.49
N GLU A 17 -1.91 -3.67 1.22
CA GLU A 17 -0.86 -4.64 0.93
C GLU A 17 -1.01 -5.27 -0.46
N VAL A 18 -2.22 -5.69 -0.84
CA VAL A 18 -2.49 -6.20 -2.20
C VAL A 18 -2.24 -5.12 -3.25
N GLY A 19 -2.64 -3.87 -3.00
CA GLY A 19 -2.36 -2.76 -3.90
C GLY A 19 -0.85 -2.51 -4.11
N LEU A 20 -0.03 -2.73 -3.09
CA LEU A 20 1.43 -2.64 -3.22
C LEU A 20 2.03 -3.77 -4.07
N VAL A 21 1.47 -4.98 -3.97
CA VAL A 21 1.85 -6.10 -4.85
C VAL A 21 1.49 -5.78 -6.31
N PHE A 22 0.30 -5.24 -6.56
CA PHE A 22 -0.09 -4.78 -7.91
C PHE A 22 0.87 -3.71 -8.43
N HIS A 23 1.31 -2.80 -7.57
CA HIS A 23 2.26 -1.75 -7.96
C HIS A 23 3.61 -2.34 -8.39
N GLU A 24 4.12 -3.35 -7.67
CA GLU A 24 5.37 -4.02 -8.01
C GLU A 24 5.28 -4.84 -9.29
N MET A 25 4.13 -5.50 -9.50
CA MET A 25 3.96 -6.42 -10.63
C MET A 25 3.53 -5.73 -11.92
N LEU A 26 2.69 -4.69 -11.83
CA LEU A 26 1.97 -4.10 -12.96
C LEU A 26 2.11 -2.58 -13.06
N GLY A 27 2.68 -1.93 -12.04
CA GLY A 27 2.88 -0.49 -11.99
C GLY A 27 1.75 0.29 -11.29
N GLU A 28 1.98 1.60 -11.16
CA GLU A 28 1.17 2.50 -10.33
C GLU A 28 -0.31 2.57 -10.76
N GLN A 29 -0.57 2.59 -12.06
CA GLN A 29 -1.93 2.76 -12.58
C GLN A 29 -2.84 1.58 -12.20
N GLU A 30 -2.35 0.35 -12.35
CA GLU A 30 -3.07 -0.88 -12.00
C GLU A 30 -3.29 -1.00 -10.50
N ALA A 31 -2.30 -0.63 -9.69
CA ALA A 31 -2.44 -0.57 -8.24
C ALA A 31 -3.53 0.42 -7.79
N LYS A 32 -3.52 1.62 -8.39
CA LYS A 32 -4.50 2.67 -8.11
C LYS A 32 -5.90 2.21 -8.47
N GLU A 33 -6.08 1.61 -9.65
CA GLU A 33 -7.37 1.09 -10.09
C GLU A 33 -7.91 0.02 -9.14
N TYR A 34 -7.07 -0.97 -8.77
CA TYR A 34 -7.44 -1.99 -7.79
C TYR A 34 -7.91 -1.37 -6.48
N MET A 35 -7.10 -0.49 -5.89
CA MET A 35 -7.37 0.11 -4.57
C MET A 35 -8.68 0.91 -4.55
N LEU A 36 -8.94 1.70 -5.60
CA LEU A 36 -10.19 2.45 -5.72
C LEU A 36 -11.39 1.52 -5.90
N LYS A 37 -11.27 0.48 -6.73
CA LYS A 37 -12.32 -0.51 -6.98
C LYS A 37 -12.74 -1.26 -5.72
N VAL A 38 -11.80 -1.58 -4.84
CA VAL A 38 -12.10 -2.25 -3.55
C VAL A 38 -12.46 -1.26 -2.44
N GLY A 39 -12.57 0.03 -2.74
CA GLY A 39 -13.07 1.07 -1.83
C GLY A 39 -12.05 1.59 -0.82
N VAL A 40 -10.75 1.53 -1.13
CA VAL A 40 -9.72 2.25 -0.35
C VAL A 40 -9.88 3.76 -0.61
N PRO A 41 -9.92 4.61 0.43
CA PRO A 41 -10.04 6.05 0.25
C PRO A 41 -8.90 6.64 -0.59
N THR A 42 -9.23 7.57 -1.49
CA THR A 42 -8.27 8.24 -2.38
C THR A 42 -7.10 8.89 -1.64
N THR A 43 -7.33 9.42 -0.43
CA THR A 43 -6.28 9.98 0.43
C THR A 43 -5.26 8.94 0.88
N VAL A 44 -5.70 7.70 1.14
CA VAL A 44 -4.83 6.58 1.48
C VAL A 44 -4.06 6.11 0.24
N VAL A 45 -4.74 6.00 -0.90
CA VAL A 45 -4.12 5.60 -2.19
C VAL A 45 -2.98 6.56 -2.56
N ASN A 46 -3.28 7.87 -2.60
CA ASN A 46 -2.29 8.90 -2.93
C ASN A 46 -1.11 8.89 -1.95
N ARG A 47 -1.37 8.68 -0.66
CA ARG A 47 -0.29 8.59 0.34
C ARG A 47 0.57 7.36 0.13
N VAL A 48 -0.02 6.19 -0.07
CA VAL A 48 0.72 4.92 -0.16
C VAL A 48 1.54 4.86 -1.45
N LEU A 49 0.91 5.16 -2.60
CA LEU A 49 1.59 5.09 -3.89
C LEU A 49 2.54 6.28 -4.09
N GLY A 50 2.14 7.49 -3.68
CA GLY A 50 2.96 8.69 -3.81
C GLY A 50 4.16 8.77 -2.85
N SER A 51 4.13 8.09 -1.70
CA SER A 51 5.27 8.05 -0.77
C SER A 51 6.36 7.06 -1.16
N ARG A 52 6.11 6.17 -2.13
CA ARG A 52 7.09 5.13 -2.51
C ARG A 52 8.24 5.69 -3.34
N SER A 53 8.03 6.72 -4.14
CA SER A 53 9.13 7.45 -4.81
C SER A 53 10.05 8.21 -3.85
N VAL A 54 9.70 8.34 -2.57
CA VAL A 54 10.47 9.11 -1.57
C VAL A 54 10.99 8.23 -0.42
N ARG A 55 10.67 6.94 -0.39
CA ARG A 55 11.28 6.04 0.61
C ARG A 55 12.74 5.83 0.27
N ARG A 56 13.60 6.47 1.06
CA ARG A 56 15.02 6.12 1.22
C ARG A 56 15.15 4.59 1.26
N GLU A 57 16.00 4.08 0.39
CA GLU A 57 16.56 2.74 0.49
C GLU A 57 16.91 2.49 1.96
N SER A 58 16.31 1.45 2.53
CA SER A 58 16.69 0.97 3.85
C SER A 58 18.13 0.44 3.72
N PRO A 59 19.08 0.77 4.61
CA PRO A 59 20.48 0.31 4.53
C PRO A 59 20.68 -1.22 4.59
N ILE A 60 19.61 -2.00 4.60
CA ILE A 60 19.63 -3.45 4.82
C ILE A 60 19.96 -4.20 3.51
N ASP A 61 19.79 -3.58 2.35
CA ASP A 61 20.11 -4.20 1.04
C ASP A 61 21.62 -4.28 0.74
N GLU A 62 22.49 -3.68 1.56
CA GLU A 62 23.96 -3.72 1.37
C GLU A 62 24.63 -4.98 1.94
N MET A 63 23.93 -5.80 2.73
CA MET A 63 24.55 -6.97 3.38
C MET A 63 24.65 -8.23 2.50
N GLU A 64 24.08 -8.24 1.30
CA GLU A 64 24.11 -9.41 0.39
C GLU A 64 25.31 -9.40 -0.58
N LYS A 65 26.29 -8.51 -0.38
CA LYS A 65 27.43 -8.31 -1.30
C LYS A 65 28.82 -8.48 -0.68
N LEU A 66 28.96 -9.30 0.36
CA LEU A 66 30.25 -9.71 0.94
C LEU A 66 30.51 -11.20 0.76
#